data_AF-A0A8S3ADP6-F1
#
_entry.id   AF-A0A8S3ADP6-F1
#
_cell.length_a   1.000
_cell.length_b   1.000
_cell.length_c   1.000
_cell.angle_alpha   90.00
_cell.angle_beta   90.00
_cell.angle_gamma   90.00
#
_symmetry.space_group_name_H-M   'P 1'
#
loop_
_entity.id
_entity.type
_entity.pdbx_description
1 polymer ?
#
loop_
_entity_poly.entity_id
_entity_poly.type
_entity_poly.pdbx_seq_one_letter_code
_entity_poly.pdbx_strand_id
1 'polypeptide(L)' 'KIGKESCFERIHTRFGRKPTYVVVGDGRDEELAAKQLAWPFWRVSEHQNLTALIHALEWQF' A
#
# COMPACT_ATOMS: atom_id res chain seq x y z
N LYS A 1 -19.28 4.67 -7.90
CA LYS A 1 -18.09 4.93 -7.06
C LYS A 1 -17.01 3.97 -7.55
N ILE A 2 -15.85 4.45 -8.00
CA ILE A 2 -14.76 3.57 -8.46
C ILE A 2 -14.12 2.96 -7.21
N GLY A 3 -14.05 1.64 -7.10
CA GLY A 3 -13.45 0.92 -5.97
C GLY A 3 -11.93 1.09 -5.92
N LYS A 4 -11.31 0.80 -4.76
CA LYS A 4 -9.86 0.92 -4.56
C LYS A 4 -9.05 0.06 -5.55
N GLU A 5 -9.56 -1.11 -5.92
CA GLU A 5 -8.98 -2.01 -6.92
C GLU A 5 -8.72 -1.30 -8.26
N SER A 6 -9.74 -0.67 -8.84
CA SER A 6 -9.60 0.06 -10.11
C SER A 6 -8.67 1.26 -10.00
N CYS A 7 -8.57 1.90 -8.83
CA CYS A 7 -7.55 2.93 -8.59
C CYS A 7 -6.13 2.33 -8.60
N PHE A 8 -5.93 1.17 -7.97
CA PHE A 8 -4.62 0.51 -7.92
C PHE A 8 -4.19 0.00 -9.30
N GLU A 9 -5.10 -0.55 -10.09
CA GLU A 9 -4.83 -0.93 -11.49
C GLU A 9 -4.39 0.26 -12.34
N ARG A 10 -5.02 1.43 -12.15
CA ARG A 10 -4.62 2.67 -12.85
C ARG A 10 -3.21 3.11 -12.46
N ILE A 11 -2.84 2.96 -11.19
CA ILE A 11 -1.48 3.22 -10.70
C ILE A 11 -0.50 2.21 -11.34
N HIS A 12 -0.83 0.92 -11.32
CA HIS A 12 -0.01 -0.13 -11.91
C HIS A 12 0.21 0.09 -13.42
N THR A 13 -0.85 0.44 -14.14
CA THR A 13 -0.80 0.74 -15.58
C THR A 13 0.07 1.97 -15.87
N ARG A 14 0.04 2.98 -14.98
CA ARG A 14 0.80 4.22 -15.14
C ARG A 14 2.30 4.05 -14.88
N PHE A 15 2.68 3.30 -13.84
CA PHE A 15 4.08 3.20 -13.40
C PHE A 15 4.75 1.86 -13.78
N GLY A 16 3.97 0.88 -14.26
CA GLY A 16 4.45 -0.42 -14.73
C GLY A 16 4.83 -1.38 -13.60
N ARG A 17 5.60 -2.42 -13.91
CA ARG A 17 5.98 -3.49 -12.96
C ARG A 17 7.34 -3.26 -12.28
N LYS A 18 8.08 -2.24 -12.69
CA LYS A 18 9.44 -1.95 -12.21
C LYS A 18 9.49 -1.44 -10.75
N PRO A 19 8.61 -0.53 -10.28
CA PRO A 19 8.69 -0.04 -8.91
C PRO A 19 8.11 -1.05 -7.90
N THR A 20 8.61 -1.00 -6.67
CA THR A 20 8.02 -1.70 -5.53
C THR A 20 6.81 -0.91 -5.04
N TYR A 21 5.63 -1.53 -5.10
CA TYR A 21 4.40 -0.93 -4.57
C TYR A 21 4.21 -1.35 -3.13
N VAL A 22 3.91 -0.40 -2.25
CA VAL A 22 3.49 -0.65 -0.87
C VAL A 22 2.21 0.12 -0.63
N VAL A 23 1.17 -0.56 -0.15
CA VAL A 23 -0.11 0.06 0.21
C VAL A 23 -0.11 0.33 1.70
N VAL A 24 -0.45 1.55 2.11
CA VAL A 24 -0.51 1.95 3.52
C VAL A 24 -1.95 2.38 3.83
N GLY A 25 -2.54 1.85 4.90
CA GLY A 25 -3.93 2.16 5.25
C GLY A 25 -4.47 1.40 6.47
N ASP A 26 -5.69 1.71 6.89
CA ASP A 26 -6.37 1.13 8.05
C ASP A 26 -7.58 0.27 7.64
N GLY A 27 -8.09 0.45 6.43
CA GLY A 27 -9.31 -0.15 5.91
C GLY A 27 -9.14 -1.56 5.34
N ARG A 28 -10.26 -2.31 5.27
CA ARG A 28 -10.30 -3.64 4.64
C ARG A 28 -10.27 -3.60 3.11
N ASP A 29 -10.92 -2.61 2.50
CA ASP A 29 -11.03 -2.52 1.04
C ASP A 29 -9.65 -2.36 0.36
N GLU A 30 -8.78 -1.57 0.97
CA GLU A 30 -7.41 -1.35 0.51
C GLU A 30 -6.48 -2.53 0.80
N GLU A 31 -6.67 -3.24 1.92
CA GLU A 31 -5.94 -4.49 2.19
C GLU A 31 -6.31 -5.58 1.16
N LEU A 32 -7.60 -5.73 0.85
CA LEU A 32 -8.07 -6.70 -0.14
C LEU A 32 -7.53 -6.37 -1.53
N ALA A 33 -7.62 -5.11 -1.95
CA ALA A 33 -7.08 -4.67 -3.23
C ALA A 33 -5.55 -4.85 -3.33
N ALA A 34 -4.81 -4.59 -2.24
CA ALA A 34 -3.37 -4.82 -2.19
C ALA A 34 -3.03 -6.31 -2.35
N LYS A 35 -3.76 -7.18 -1.65
CA LYS A 35 -3.57 -8.64 -1.74
C LYS A 35 -3.82 -9.19 -3.15
N GLN A 36 -4.85 -8.70 -3.85
CA GLN A 36 -5.12 -9.12 -5.23
C GLN A 36 -3.97 -8.80 -6.18
N LEU A 37 -3.29 -7.67 -5.97
CA LEU A 37 -2.14 -7.25 -6.78
C LEU A 37 -0.80 -7.80 -6.25
N ALA A 38 -0.83 -8.63 -5.20
CA ALA A 38 0.34 -9.11 -4.47
C ALA A 38 1.26 -7.97 -3.99
N TRP A 39 0.68 -6.83 -3.64
CA TRP A 39 1.41 -5.69 -3.08
C TRP A 39 1.45 -5.80 -1.55
N PRO A 40 2.63 -5.62 -0.92
CA PRO A 40 2.74 -5.46 0.52
C PRO A 40 1.74 -4.43 1.07
N PHE A 41 1.10 -4.76 2.19
CA PHE A 41 0.16 -3.89 2.88
C PHE A 41 0.68 -3.55 4.28
N TRP A 42 0.81 -2.25 4.56
CA TRP A 42 1.18 -1.71 5.87
C TRP A 42 -0.08 -1.21 6.58
N ARG A 43 -0.55 -1.98 7.56
CA ARG A 43 -1.71 -1.62 8.37
C ARG A 43 -1.36 -0.51 9.36
N VAL A 44 -2.15 0.55 9.36
CA VAL A 44 -2.05 1.65 10.33
C VAL A 44 -3.30 1.65 11.20
N SER A 45 -3.24 1.07 12.38
CA SER A 45 -4.32 1.13 13.38
C SER A 45 -3.98 2.07 14.54
N GLU A 46 -2.69 2.31 14.78
CA GLU A 46 -2.20 3.06 15.93
C GLU A 46 -1.01 3.94 15.56
N HIS A 47 -0.71 4.95 16.39
CA HIS A 47 0.42 5.87 16.18
C HIS A 47 1.76 5.13 16.04
N GLN A 48 1.94 4.03 16.78
CA GLN A 48 3.13 3.20 16.73
C GLN A 48 3.40 2.64 15.32
N ASN A 49 2.36 2.36 14.53
CA ASN A 49 2.53 1.86 13.16
C ASN A 49 3.11 2.93 12.23
N LEU A 50 2.81 4.21 12.47
CA LEU A 50 3.39 5.32 11.71
C LEU A 50 4.85 5.54 12.11
N THR A 51 5.17 5.47 13.41
CA THR A 51 6.56 5.54 13.87
C THR A 51 7.41 4.42 13.27
N ALA A 52 6.89 3.17 13.27
CA ALA A 52 7.57 2.04 12.66
C ALA A 52 7.76 2.22 11.14
N LEU A 53 6.79 2.83 10.44
CA LEU A 53 6.91 3.14 9.01
C LEU A 53 8.01 4.17 8.75
N ILE A 54 8.06 5.24 9.56
CA ILE A 54 9.10 6.27 9.44
C ILE A 54 10.48 5.66 9.66
N HIS A 55 10.65 4.86 10.72
CA HIS A 55 11.92 4.18 10.96
C HIS A 55 12.31 3.25 9.80
N ALA A 56 11.36 2.52 9.20
CA ALA A 56 11.66 1.67 8.04
C ALA A 56 12.14 2.49 6.82
N LEU A 57 11.54 3.66 6.58
CA LEU A 57 11.94 4.57 5.49
C LEU A 57 13.32 5.19 5.72
N GLU A 58 13.64 5.55 6.96
CA GLU A 58 14.93 6.12 7.34
C GLU A 58 16.09 5.13 7.16
N TRP A 59 15.83 3.84 7.37
CA TRP A 59 16.84 2.78 7.30
C TRP A 59 17.03 2.23 5.87
N GLN A 60 16.39 2.83 4.87
CA GLN A 60 16.43 2.44 3.45
C GLN A 60 16.22 0.92 3.21
N PHE A 61 15.20 0.35 3.83
CA PHE A 61 14.68 -0.93 3.36
C PHE A 61 14.05 -0.81 1.96
#